data_AF-A0A353VEW3-F1
#
_entry.id   AF-A0A353VEW3-F1
#
_cell.length_a   1.000
_cell.length_b   1.000
_cell.length_c   1.000
_cell.angle_alpha   90.00
_cell.angle_beta   90.00
_cell.angle_gamma   90.00
#
_symmetry.space_group_name_H-M   'P 1'
#
loop_
_entity.id
_entity.type
_entity.pdbx_description
1 polymer ?
#
loop_
_entity_poly.entity_id
_entity_poly.type
_entity_poly.pdbx_seq_one_letter_code
_entity_poly.pdbx_strand_id
1 'polypeptide(L)' 'MSAMELMAIDADPALLDAVAPKPGDRVRLAVRRENDRIVLLRIARED' A
#
# COMPACT_ATOMS: atom_id res chain seq x y z
N MET A 1 20.06 3.14 -10.78
CA MET A 1 18.99 2.39 -10.10
C MET A 1 19.18 2.59 -8.61
N SER A 2 18.68 3.70 -8.06
CA SER A 2 18.68 3.87 -6.61
C SER A 2 17.68 2.88 -6.03
N ALA A 3 18.15 1.98 -5.17
CA ALA A 3 17.28 1.17 -4.35
C ALA A 3 16.32 2.11 -3.60
N MET A 4 15.02 1.97 -3.85
CA MET A 4 14.01 2.63 -3.04
C MET A 4 13.98 1.96 -1.67
N GLU A 5 13.88 2.75 -0.62
CA GLU A 5 13.66 2.25 0.73
C GLU A 5 12.34 1.46 0.74
N LEU A 6 12.44 0.18 1.11
CA LEU A 6 11.26 -0.66 1.31
C LEU A 6 10.57 -0.20 2.58
N MET A 7 9.26 -0.01 2.51
CA MET A 7 8.44 0.41 3.63
C MET A 7 7.31 -0.59 3.86
N ALA A 8 7.12 -0.97 5.12
CA ALA A 8 5.99 -1.79 5.51
C ALA A 8 4.74 -0.91 5.71
N ILE A 9 3.63 -1.32 5.10
CA ILE A 9 2.32 -0.69 5.26
C ILE A 9 1.39 -1.75 5.86
N ASP A 10 0.81 -1.43 7.02
CA ASP A 10 -0.20 -2.23 7.69
C ASP A 10 -1.55 -2.00 7.00
N ALA A 11 -2.24 -3.06 6.60
CA ALA A 11 -3.44 -2.98 5.79
C ALA A 11 -4.48 -4.00 6.27
N ASP A 12 -5.73 -3.57 6.34
CA ASP A 12 -6.86 -4.48 6.50
C ASP A 12 -7.00 -5.34 5.21
N PRO A 13 -7.04 -6.68 5.31
CA PRO A 13 -7.22 -7.57 4.17
C PRO A 13 -8.41 -7.19 3.27
N ALA A 14 -9.52 -6.71 3.86
CA ALA A 14 -10.72 -6.35 3.10
C ALA A 14 -10.48 -5.18 2.11
N LEU A 15 -9.55 -4.27 2.43
CA LEU A 15 -9.16 -3.18 1.52
C LEU A 15 -8.36 -3.71 0.32
N LEU A 16 -7.56 -4.76 0.52
CA LEU A 16 -6.77 -5.37 -0.54
C LEU A 16 -7.63 -6.22 -1.45
N ASP A 17 -8.61 -6.95 -0.90
CA ASP A 17 -9.52 -7.83 -1.65
C ASP A 17 -10.28 -7.07 -2.75
N ALA A 18 -10.67 -5.81 -2.48
CA ALA A 18 -11.37 -4.97 -3.45
C ALA A 18 -10.55 -4.63 -4.71
N VAL A 19 -9.22 -4.64 -4.61
CA VAL A 19 -8.30 -4.31 -5.72
C VAL A 19 -7.52 -5.53 -6.22
N ALA A 20 -7.41 -6.58 -5.38
CA ALA A 20 -6.64 -7.80 -5.59
C ALA A 20 -5.24 -7.54 -6.19
N PRO A 21 -4.41 -6.67 -5.58
CA PRO A 21 -3.08 -6.35 -6.11
C PRO A 21 -2.18 -7.58 -6.11
N LYS A 22 -1.36 -7.72 -7.14
CA LYS A 22 -0.35 -8.75 -7.31
C LYS A 22 1.04 -8.15 -7.12
N PRO A 23 2.03 -8.95 -6.69
CA PRO A 23 3.42 -8.50 -6.64
C PRO A 23 3.87 -7.94 -8.00
N GLY A 24 4.46 -6.74 -7.97
CA GLY A 24 4.90 -6.02 -9.16
C GLY A 24 3.86 -5.04 -9.73
N ASP A 25 2.62 -5.06 -9.25
CA ASP A 25 1.60 -4.10 -9.66
C ASP A 25 1.95 -2.70 -9.14
N ARG A 26 1.68 -1.69 -9.99
CA ARG A 26 1.71 -0.29 -9.60
C ARG A 26 0.34 0.11 -9.05
N VAL A 27 0.36 0.71 -7.87
CA VAL A 27 -0.83 1.11 -7.14
C VAL A 27 -0.61 2.46 -6.47
N ARG A 28 -1.68 3.23 -6.37
CA ARG A 28 -1.73 4.44 -5.56
C ARG A 28 -2.30 4.11 -4.19
N LEU A 29 -1.56 4.49 -3.15
CA LEU A 29 -1.93 4.25 -1.76
C LEU A 29 -2.18 5.58 -1.07
N ALA A 30 -3.34 5.70 -0.41
CA ALA A 30 -3.55 6.72 0.60
C ALA A 30 -3.20 6.09 1.95
N VAL A 31 -2.23 6.66 2.66
CA VAL A 31 -1.72 6.12 3.91
C VAL A 31 -1.71 7.18 5.00
N ARG A 32 -1.77 6.73 6.25
CA ARG A 32 -1.60 7.59 7.43
C ARG A 32 -0.54 6.98 8.34
N ARG A 33 0.28 7.83 8.96
CA ARG A 33 1.17 7.38 10.03
C ARG A 33 0.40 7.29 11.34
N GLU A 34 0.50 6.14 12.01
CA GLU A 34 -0.03 5.90 13.34
C GLU A 34 1.09 5.36 14.22
N ASN A 35 1.58 6.20 15.13
CA ASN A 35 2.77 5.92 15.94
C ASN A 35 3.97 5.51 15.06
N ASP A 36 4.42 4.27 15.20
CA ASP A 36 5.55 3.68 14.47
C ASP A 36 5.12 2.88 13.23
N ARG A 37 3.83 2.90 12.87
CA ARG A 37 3.29 2.19 11.70
C ARG A 37 2.76 3.16 10.66
N ILE A 38 2.74 2.69 9.42
CA ILE A 38 1.96 3.31 8.36
C ILE A 38 0.76 2.42 8.09
N VAL A 39 -0.44 2.97 8.20
CA VAL A 39 -1.69 2.26 7.96
C VAL A 39 -2.29 2.66 6.61
N LEU A 40 -2.81 1.68 5.89
CA LEU A 40 -3.50 1.86 4.63
C LEU A 40 -4.92 2.40 4.87
N LEU A 41 -5.25 3.52 4.25
CA LEU A 41 -6.61 4.08 4.24
C LEU A 41 -7.35 3.74 2.95
N ARG A 42 -6.64 3.71 1.81
CA ARG A 42 -7.21 3.40 0.50
C ARG A 42 -6.13 2.90 -0.46
N ILE A 43 -6.51 1.98 -1.34
CA ILE A 43 -5.71 1.51 -2.46
C ILE A 43 -6.47 1.70 -3.78
N ALA A 44 -5.76 2.06 -4.84
CA ALA A 44 -6.29 2.13 -6.20
C ALA A 44 -5.22 1.67 -7.21
N ARG A 45 -5.64 1.15 -8.35
CA ARG A 45 -4.74 0.85 -9.47
C ARG A 45 -4.18 2.16 -10.04
N GLU A 46 -2.94 2.12 -10.51
CA GLU A 46 -2.38 3.17 -11.34
C GLU A 46 -2.73 2.85 -12.79
N ASP A 47 -3.53 3.70 -13.45
CA ASP A 47 -3.85 3.62 -14.88
C ASP A 47 -2.65 4.02 -15.76
#